data_AF-A0A5P5ZN69-F1
#
_entry.id   AF-A0A5P5ZN69-F1
#
_cell.length_a   1.000
_cell.length_b   1.000
_cell.length_c   1.000
_cell.angle_alpha   90.00
_cell.angle_beta   90.00
_cell.angle_gamma   90.00
#
_symmetry.space_group_name_H-M   'P 1'
#
loop_
_entity.id
_entity.type
_entity.pdbx_description
1 polymer ?
#
loop_
_entity_poly.entity_id
_entity_poly.type
_entity_poly.pdbx_seq_one_letter_code
_entity_poly.pdbx_strand_id
1 'polypeptide(L)'
;MKVTCIKCVIITIFLFTLFSCEKSENFEFLRYETGGFGSPSYTFTLKKDRSFEMEIQHNPFNETIDSSKVGKFYGKIAEDEMLQIKKSLYKVTRSGYDYNNPEFILDAGIHELYIKTANSEKVFQTHHATEDFKVDIIEPFHKIAEKQVKFKIE
;
A
#
# COMPACT_ATOMS: atom_id res chain seq x y z
N MET A 1 -4.98 25.04 -48.08
CA MET A 1 -4.37 24.10 -47.10
C MET A 1 -4.47 24.70 -45.71
N LYS A 2 -5.25 24.10 -44.79
CA LYS A 2 -5.14 24.19 -43.32
C LYS A 2 -6.42 23.60 -42.69
N VAL A 3 -6.61 22.28 -42.81
CA VAL A 3 -7.68 21.55 -42.08
C VAL A 3 -7.13 20.33 -41.34
N THR A 4 -5.84 20.03 -41.50
CA THR A 4 -5.18 18.86 -40.90
C THR A 4 -4.71 19.08 -39.46
N CYS A 5 -4.60 20.31 -38.97
CA CYS A 5 -4.06 20.59 -37.63
C CYS A 5 -5.09 20.40 -36.49
N ILE A 6 -6.38 20.64 -36.75
CA ILE A 6 -7.43 20.58 -35.71
C ILE A 6 -7.79 19.12 -35.35
N LYS A 7 -7.79 18.20 -36.32
CA LYS A 7 -8.11 16.78 -36.07
C LYS A 7 -7.07 16.10 -35.17
N CYS A 8 -5.79 16.45 -35.30
CA CYS A 8 -4.73 15.90 -34.43
C CYS A 8 -4.86 16.40 -32.98
N VAL A 9 -5.24 17.67 -32.77
CA VAL A 9 -5.40 18.23 -31.41
C VAL A 9 -6.57 17.59 -30.67
N ILE A 10 -7.70 17.33 -31.34
CA ILE A 10 -8.87 16.68 -30.73
C ILE A 10 -8.58 15.22 -30.37
N ILE A 11 -7.87 14.48 -31.22
CA ILE A 11 -7.47 13.09 -30.94
C ILE A 11 -6.52 13.02 -29.74
N THR A 12 -5.60 13.98 -29.61
CA THR A 12 -4.67 14.03 -28.46
C THR A 12 -5.39 14.35 -27.15
N ILE A 13 -6.37 15.26 -27.15
CA ILE A 13 -7.18 15.57 -25.96
C ILE A 13 -8.06 14.37 -25.56
N PHE A 14 -8.62 13.64 -26.54
CA PHE A 14 -9.45 12.46 -26.26
C PHE A 14 -8.62 11.29 -25.68
N LEU A 15 -7.38 11.12 -26.16
CA LEU A 15 -6.43 10.14 -25.59
C LEU A 15 -6.07 10.46 -24.13
N PHE A 16 -5.87 11.73 -23.78
CA PHE A 16 -5.62 12.12 -22.37
C PHE A 16 -6.84 11.91 -21.46
N THR A 17 -8.07 12.07 -21.97
CA THR A 17 -9.28 11.82 -21.16
C THR A 17 -9.53 10.34 -20.86
N LEU A 18 -9.01 9.42 -21.67
CA LEU A 18 -9.13 7.97 -21.42
C LEU A 18 -8.12 7.45 -20.38
N PHE A 19 -7.01 8.15 -20.16
CA PHE A 19 -6.03 7.80 -19.12
C PHE A 19 -6.38 8.35 -17.74
N SER A 20 -7.31 9.31 -17.63
CA SER A 20 -7.57 10.01 -16.36
C SER A 20 -8.73 9.46 -15.53
N CYS A 21 -9.22 8.26 -15.84
CA CYS A 21 -10.28 7.60 -15.06
C CYS A 21 -9.83 6.21 -14.57
N GLU A 22 -8.64 6.15 -13.98
CA GLU A 22 -8.26 4.99 -13.18
C GLU A 22 -9.16 5.01 -11.94
N LYS A 23 -10.12 4.07 -11.87
CA LYS A 23 -11.02 3.95 -10.73
C LYS A 23 -10.18 3.75 -9.47
N SER A 24 -10.14 4.73 -8.58
CA SER A 24 -9.50 4.59 -7.27
C SER A 24 -10.49 4.01 -6.27
N GLU A 25 -10.06 3.05 -5.45
CA GLU A 25 -10.89 2.57 -4.35
C GLU A 25 -11.03 3.68 -3.30
N ASN A 26 -12.28 4.03 -2.96
CA ASN A 26 -12.56 4.97 -1.87
C ASN A 26 -12.64 4.20 -0.55
N PHE A 27 -11.71 4.47 0.36
CA PHE A 27 -11.72 3.93 1.72
C PHE A 27 -11.97 5.05 2.76
N GLU A 28 -12.47 4.66 3.93
CA GLU A 28 -12.57 5.53 5.11
C GLU A 28 -11.28 5.46 5.93
N PHE A 29 -10.88 4.23 6.25
CA PHE A 29 -9.56 3.92 6.79
C PHE A 29 -9.07 2.57 6.26
N LEU A 30 -7.75 2.37 6.32
CA LEU A 30 -7.11 1.09 6.11
C LEU A 30 -6.10 0.85 7.22
N ARG A 31 -5.80 -0.42 7.46
CA ARG A 31 -4.74 -0.86 8.37
C ARG A 31 -3.90 -1.91 7.65
N TYR A 32 -2.60 -1.67 7.61
CA TYR A 32 -1.61 -2.67 7.18
C TYR A 32 -0.83 -3.13 8.41
N GLU A 33 -0.68 -4.43 8.58
CA GLU A 33 0.11 -5.03 9.66
C GLU A 33 1.13 -5.99 9.06
N THR A 34 2.35 -5.93 9.57
CA THR A 34 3.42 -6.84 9.20
C THR A 34 4.20 -7.28 10.43
N GLY A 35 4.75 -8.49 10.39
CA GLY A 35 5.58 -9.05 11.46
C GLY A 35 6.12 -10.44 11.10
N GLY A 36 6.69 -11.15 12.08
CA GLY A 36 7.24 -12.50 11.89
C GLY A 36 8.67 -12.52 11.34
N PHE A 37 9.12 -13.69 10.87
CA PHE A 37 10.49 -13.89 10.42
C PHE A 37 10.81 -13.03 9.18
N GLY A 38 11.99 -12.41 9.18
CA GLY A 38 12.49 -11.63 8.03
C GLY A 38 11.69 -10.38 7.66
N SER A 39 10.67 -10.01 8.44
CA SER A 39 9.83 -8.83 8.20
C SER A 39 9.89 -7.86 9.36
N PRO A 40 9.90 -6.53 9.13
CA PRO A 40 9.75 -5.59 10.22
C PRO A 40 8.38 -5.79 10.87
N SER A 41 8.27 -5.49 12.17
CA SER A 41 6.99 -5.58 12.90
C SER A 41 6.39 -4.19 13.11
N TYR A 42 5.31 -3.89 12.41
CA TYR A 42 4.56 -2.64 12.61
C TYR A 42 3.11 -2.75 12.16
N THR A 43 2.29 -1.87 12.73
CA THR A 43 0.92 -1.60 12.27
C THR A 43 0.86 -0.18 11.70
N PHE A 44 0.33 -0.02 10.50
CA PHE A 44 0.14 1.27 9.82
C PHE A 44 -1.35 1.50 9.54
N THR A 45 -1.95 2.46 10.21
CA THR A 45 -3.35 2.87 10.02
C THR A 45 -3.40 4.17 9.25
N LEU A 46 -4.08 4.20 8.09
CA LEU A 46 -4.20 5.37 7.24
C LEU A 46 -5.66 5.76 7.05
N LYS A 47 -5.96 7.04 7.19
CA LYS A 47 -7.29 7.62 6.96
C LYS A 47 -7.39 8.27 5.59
N LYS A 48 -8.64 8.45 5.12
CA LYS A 48 -8.95 9.11 3.84
C LYS A 48 -8.34 10.51 3.69
N ASP A 49 -8.17 11.24 4.79
CA ASP A 49 -7.60 12.58 4.83
C ASP A 49 -6.06 12.61 4.79
N ARG A 50 -5.44 11.44 4.56
CA ARG A 50 -4.00 11.16 4.52
C ARG A 50 -3.32 11.13 5.89
N SER A 51 -4.05 11.36 6.98
CA SER A 51 -3.47 11.20 8.32
C SER A 51 -3.21 9.73 8.61
N PHE A 52 -2.10 9.43 9.26
CA PHE A 52 -1.74 8.08 9.66
C PHE A 52 -1.35 7.98 11.14
N GLU A 53 -1.56 6.81 11.70
CA GLU A 53 -0.94 6.31 12.94
C GLU A 53 -0.11 5.08 12.56
N MET A 54 1.13 5.01 13.03
CA MET A 54 1.97 3.85 12.83
C MET A 54 2.60 3.46 14.17
N GLU A 55 2.55 2.17 14.46
CA GLU A 55 3.02 1.57 15.69
C GLU A 55 4.11 0.55 15.32
N ILE A 56 5.37 0.92 15.61
CA ILE A 56 6.51 0.01 15.45
C ILE A 56 6.57 -0.87 16.69
N GLN A 57 6.61 -2.18 16.47
CA GLN A 57 6.70 -3.17 17.52
C GLN A 57 8.11 -3.77 17.52
N HIS A 58 8.55 -4.23 18.68
CA HIS A 58 9.77 -5.01 18.76
C HIS A 58 9.56 -6.35 18.05
N ASN A 59 10.46 -6.71 17.13
CA ASN A 59 10.47 -8.02 16.51
C ASN A 59 11.70 -8.81 16.97
N PRO A 60 11.56 -9.84 17.83
CA PRO A 60 12.68 -10.67 18.25
C PRO A 60 13.23 -11.55 17.12
N PHE A 61 12.49 -11.68 16.01
CA PHE A 61 12.88 -12.46 14.83
C PHE A 61 13.45 -11.59 13.70
N ASN A 62 13.59 -10.29 13.91
CA ASN A 62 14.17 -9.37 12.95
C ASN A 62 14.83 -8.16 13.64
N GLU A 63 16.16 -8.17 13.69
CA GLU A 63 16.97 -7.13 14.34
C GLU A 63 17.16 -5.86 13.48
N THR A 64 16.58 -5.79 12.28
CA THR A 64 16.72 -4.59 11.40
C THR A 64 16.04 -3.35 11.97
N ILE A 65 15.09 -3.48 12.89
CA ILE A 65 14.49 -2.33 13.56
C ILE A 65 15.27 -2.03 14.85
N ASP A 66 15.87 -0.85 14.90
CA ASP A 66 16.44 -0.31 16.13
C ASP A 66 15.38 -0.23 17.24
N SER A 67 15.61 -0.94 18.34
CA SER A 67 14.72 -1.00 19.51
C SER A 67 14.37 0.37 20.10
N SER A 68 15.20 1.41 19.89
CA SER A 68 14.91 2.79 20.30
C SER A 68 13.74 3.43 19.54
N LYS A 69 13.35 2.81 18.43
CA LYS A 69 12.31 3.29 17.49
C LYS A 69 10.95 2.64 17.75
N VAL A 70 10.84 1.72 18.71
CA VAL A 70 9.57 1.11 19.12
C VAL A 70 8.63 2.18 19.69
N GLY A 71 7.37 2.15 19.25
CA GLY A 71 6.33 3.05 19.74
C GLY A 71 5.40 3.57 18.65
N LYS A 72 4.52 4.49 19.05
CA LYS A 72 3.49 5.08 18.20
C LYS A 72 3.92 6.45 17.66
N PHE A 73 3.56 6.72 16.41
CA PHE A 73 3.77 8.01 15.78
C PHE A 73 2.69 8.29 14.76
N TYR A 74 2.56 9.58 14.48
CA TYR A 74 1.47 10.13 13.71
C TYR A 74 2.04 11.05 12.65
N GLY A 75 1.35 11.14 11.54
CA GLY A 75 1.78 12.04 10.48
C GLY A 75 0.74 12.13 9.38
N LYS A 76 1.20 12.62 8.23
CA LYS A 76 0.39 12.75 7.03
C LYS A 76 1.22 12.35 5.82
N ILE A 77 0.72 11.41 5.01
CA ILE A 77 1.40 11.01 3.78
C ILE A 77 1.20 12.06 2.68
N ALA A 78 2.13 12.11 1.74
CA ALA A 78 2.04 12.98 0.57
C ALA A 78 0.90 12.55 -0.37
N GLU A 79 0.48 13.45 -1.26
CA GLU A 79 -0.63 13.18 -2.19
C GLU A 79 -0.31 12.08 -3.20
N ASP A 80 0.94 12.02 -3.67
CA ASP A 80 1.45 10.99 -4.57
C ASP A 80 1.51 9.62 -3.89
N GLU A 81 1.92 9.56 -2.62
CA GLU A 81 1.87 8.34 -1.80
C GLU A 81 0.42 7.85 -1.62
N MET A 82 -0.50 8.76 -1.32
CA MET A 82 -1.92 8.43 -1.22
C MET A 82 -2.49 7.92 -2.56
N LEU A 83 -2.07 8.51 -3.67
CA LEU A 83 -2.47 8.06 -5.00
C LEU A 83 -1.93 6.65 -5.29
N GLN A 84 -0.67 6.37 -4.94
CA GLN A 84 -0.08 5.05 -5.08
C GLN A 84 -0.86 4.01 -4.27
N ILE A 85 -1.15 4.30 -3.00
CA ILE A 85 -1.98 3.42 -2.15
C ILE A 85 -3.34 3.17 -2.79
N LYS A 86 -4.04 4.20 -3.26
CA LYS A 86 -5.34 4.02 -3.93
C LYS A 86 -5.28 3.12 -5.17
N LYS A 87 -4.20 3.21 -5.96
CA LYS A 87 -3.99 2.33 -7.13
C LYS A 87 -3.74 0.89 -6.69
N SER A 88 -2.91 0.69 -5.67
CA SER A 88 -2.67 -0.61 -5.05
C SER A 88 -3.95 -1.26 -4.53
N LEU A 89 -4.78 -0.48 -3.81
CA LEU A 89 -6.06 -0.96 -3.31
C LEU A 89 -7.01 -1.36 -4.45
N TYR A 90 -7.04 -0.58 -5.53
CA TYR A 90 -7.85 -0.92 -6.70
C TYR A 90 -7.42 -2.23 -7.37
N LYS A 91 -6.13 -2.59 -7.31
CA LYS A 91 -5.65 -3.89 -7.83
C LYS A 91 -6.05 -5.04 -6.92
N VAL A 92 -5.74 -4.96 -5.63
CA VAL A 92 -5.95 -6.06 -4.66
C VAL A 92 -7.44 -6.36 -4.44
N THR A 93 -8.32 -5.38 -4.62
CA THR A 93 -9.77 -5.59 -4.45
C THR A 93 -10.48 -6.16 -5.68
N ARG A 94 -9.76 -6.38 -6.80
CA ARG A 94 -10.31 -7.02 -7.99
C ARG A 94 -10.63 -8.48 -7.72
N SER A 95 -11.71 -8.96 -8.33
CA SER A 95 -12.05 -10.38 -8.30
C SER A 95 -10.93 -11.20 -8.91
N GLY A 96 -10.52 -12.27 -8.22
CA GLY A 96 -9.46 -13.18 -8.67
C GLY A 96 -8.04 -12.69 -8.40
N TYR A 97 -7.83 -11.60 -7.65
CA TYR A 97 -6.49 -11.21 -7.21
C TYR A 97 -5.93 -12.28 -6.26
N ASP A 98 -4.79 -12.86 -6.62
CA ASP A 98 -4.09 -13.85 -5.79
C ASP A 98 -3.00 -13.19 -4.96
N TYR A 99 -3.19 -13.25 -3.63
CA TYR A 99 -2.29 -12.66 -2.66
C TYR A 99 -1.53 -13.69 -1.84
N ASN A 100 -1.78 -14.99 -2.03
CA ASN A 100 -1.21 -16.04 -1.20
C ASN A 100 -0.66 -17.21 -2.02
N ASN A 101 0.66 -17.40 -1.99
CA ASN A 101 1.30 -18.60 -2.53
C ASN A 101 1.04 -19.80 -1.58
N PRO A 102 0.42 -20.90 -2.06
CA PRO A 102 0.14 -22.07 -1.22
C PRO A 102 1.37 -22.88 -0.83
N GLU A 103 2.55 -22.61 -1.40
CA GLU A 103 3.80 -23.28 -1.02
C GLU A 103 4.15 -23.03 0.44
N PHE A 104 4.60 -24.05 1.15
CA PHE A 104 4.93 -23.96 2.57
C PHE A 104 6.33 -23.35 2.78
N ILE A 105 6.41 -22.20 3.46
CA ILE A 105 7.66 -21.51 3.78
C ILE A 105 7.69 -21.25 5.29
N LEU A 106 8.69 -21.80 5.99
CA LEU A 106 8.79 -21.67 7.45
C LEU A 106 9.25 -20.28 7.92
N ASP A 107 10.00 -19.58 7.08
CA ASP A 107 10.68 -18.32 7.44
C ASP A 107 10.03 -17.10 6.78
N ALA A 108 8.70 -17.10 6.67
CA ALA A 108 7.97 -16.04 5.99
C ALA A 108 7.29 -15.07 6.97
N GLY A 109 7.23 -13.81 6.55
CA GLY A 109 6.53 -12.75 7.27
C GLY A 109 5.02 -12.92 7.24
N ILE A 110 4.36 -12.39 8.25
CA ILE A 110 2.90 -12.25 8.29
C ILE A 110 2.55 -10.88 7.74
N HIS A 111 1.59 -10.83 6.81
CA HIS A 111 1.09 -9.58 6.25
C HIS A 111 -0.43 -9.57 6.25
N GLU A 112 -1.03 -8.53 6.84
CA GLU A 112 -2.46 -8.28 6.83
C GLU A 112 -2.76 -6.89 6.27
N LEU A 113 -3.69 -6.82 5.32
CA LEU A 113 -4.30 -5.58 4.85
C LEU A 113 -5.80 -5.61 5.16
N TYR A 114 -6.22 -4.72 6.05
CA TYR A 114 -7.61 -4.44 6.36
C TYR A 114 -8.03 -3.13 5.67
N ILE A 115 -9.18 -3.15 4.98
CA ILE A 115 -9.75 -2.01 4.28
C ILE A 115 -11.19 -1.79 4.76
N LYS A 116 -11.48 -0.61 5.31
CA LYS A 116 -12.84 -0.15 5.58
C LYS A 116 -13.28 0.86 4.53
N THR A 117 -14.42 0.59 3.92
CA THR A 117 -15.19 1.55 3.14
C THR A 117 -16.48 1.88 3.87
N ALA A 118 -17.23 2.88 3.39
CA ALA A 118 -18.53 3.22 3.95
C ALA A 118 -19.52 2.03 3.97
N ASN A 119 -19.39 1.10 3.03
CA ASN A 119 -20.36 0.03 2.80
C ASN A 119 -19.81 -1.39 3.00
N SER A 120 -18.50 -1.56 3.17
CA SER A 120 -17.87 -2.88 3.21
C SER A 120 -16.55 -2.89 3.97
N GLU A 121 -16.19 -4.07 4.43
CA GLU A 121 -14.90 -4.39 5.04
C GLU A 121 -14.26 -5.54 4.27
N LYS A 122 -12.95 -5.45 4.03
CA LYS A 122 -12.16 -6.49 3.37
C LYS A 122 -10.87 -6.72 4.14
N VAL A 123 -10.49 -7.99 4.28
CA VAL A 123 -9.23 -8.39 4.92
C VAL A 123 -8.49 -9.33 3.98
N PHE A 124 -7.22 -9.03 3.75
CA PHE A 124 -6.28 -9.87 3.01
C PHE A 124 -5.16 -10.25 3.96
N GLN A 125 -5.07 -11.52 4.32
CA GLN A 125 -4.07 -12.02 5.27
C GLN A 125 -3.28 -13.15 4.64
N THR A 126 -1.97 -13.01 4.57
CA THR A 126 -1.08 -14.04 4.03
C THR A 126 0.18 -14.15 4.87
N HIS A 127 0.68 -15.37 4.95
CA HIS A 127 2.01 -15.65 5.48
C HIS A 127 3.00 -15.87 4.33
N HIS A 128 2.51 -16.02 3.09
CA HIS A 128 3.30 -16.31 1.89
C HIS A 128 2.82 -15.41 0.75
N ALA A 129 3.18 -14.14 0.82
CA ALA A 129 2.80 -13.16 -0.19
C ALA A 129 3.30 -13.56 -1.59
N THR A 130 2.41 -13.48 -2.59
CA THR A 130 2.79 -13.53 -4.00
C THR A 130 3.67 -12.33 -4.36
N GLU A 131 4.43 -12.41 -5.45
CA GLU A 131 5.22 -11.25 -5.94
C GLU A 131 4.32 -10.05 -6.25
N ASP A 132 3.11 -10.31 -6.77
CA ASP A 132 2.13 -9.25 -7.00
C ASP A 132 1.71 -8.57 -5.69
N PHE A 133 1.43 -9.32 -4.62
CA PHE A 133 1.08 -8.74 -3.31
C PHE A 133 2.26 -8.00 -2.68
N LYS A 134 3.49 -8.47 -2.90
CA LYS A 134 4.70 -7.77 -2.46
C LYS A 134 4.81 -6.40 -3.13
N VAL A 135 4.72 -6.37 -4.46
CA VAL A 135 4.87 -5.13 -5.25
C VAL A 135 3.70 -4.17 -5.04
N ASP A 136 2.47 -4.69 -4.97
CA ASP A 136 1.28 -3.85 -4.88
C ASP A 136 1.00 -3.39 -3.46
N ILE A 137 1.25 -4.19 -2.43
CA ILE A 137 0.88 -3.85 -1.04
C ILE A 137 2.12 -3.65 -0.17
N ILE A 138 2.95 -4.67 -0.02
CA ILE A 138 4.03 -4.68 0.99
C ILE A 138 5.03 -3.55 0.73
N GLU A 139 5.51 -3.40 -0.51
CA GLU A 139 6.50 -2.39 -0.86
C GLU A 139 6.00 -0.95 -0.70
N PRO A 140 4.79 -0.56 -1.18
CA PRO A 140 4.28 0.79 -0.95
C PRO A 140 4.17 1.15 0.53
N PHE A 141 3.65 0.24 1.38
CA PHE A 141 3.57 0.49 2.81
C PHE A 141 4.96 0.61 3.44
N HIS A 142 5.91 -0.26 3.08
CA HIS A 142 7.30 -0.16 3.54
C HIS A 142 7.97 1.14 3.13
N LYS A 143 7.82 1.57 1.87
CA LYS A 143 8.42 2.82 1.37
C LYS A 143 7.89 4.03 2.13
N ILE A 144 6.60 4.05 2.48
CA ILE A 144 6.00 5.11 3.29
C ILE A 144 6.53 5.05 4.73
N ALA A 145 6.64 3.84 5.27
CA ALA A 145 7.19 3.57 6.60
C ALA A 145 8.64 4.09 6.70
N GLU A 146 9.54 3.68 5.80
CA GLU A 146 10.97 4.05 5.76
C GLU A 146 11.26 5.55 5.62
N LYS A 147 10.35 6.29 4.99
CA LYS A 147 10.46 7.75 4.92
C LYS A 147 10.26 8.40 6.28
N GLN A 148 9.60 7.73 7.22
CA GLN A 148 9.46 8.24 8.57
C GLN A 148 10.84 8.17 9.23
N VAL A 149 11.33 9.31 9.72
CA VAL A 149 12.66 9.44 10.35
C VAL A 149 12.84 8.40 11.48
N LYS A 150 11.74 8.02 12.12
CA LYS A 150 11.68 7.02 13.19
C LYS A 150 11.61 5.57 12.71
N PHE A 151 11.44 5.27 11.43
CA PHE A 151 11.44 3.90 10.90
C PHE A 151 12.72 3.53 10.17
N LYS A 152 13.53 4.51 9.72
CA LYS A 152 14.74 4.24 8.94
C LYS A 152 15.55 3.10 9.57
N ILE A 153 15.60 1.99 8.87
CA ILE A 153 16.49 0.86 9.11
C ILE A 153 17.90 1.39 8.77
N GLU A 154 18.84 1.30 9.71
CA GLU A 154 20.24 1.68 9.47
C GLU A 154 21.01 0.55 8.79
#